data_AF-A0A954TDP5-F1
#
_entry.id   AF-A0A954TDP5-F1
#
_cell.length_a   1.000
_cell.length_b   1.000
_cell.length_c   1.000
_cell.angle_alpha   90.00
_cell.angle_beta   90.00
_cell.angle_gamma   90.00
#
_symmetry.space_group_name_H-M   'P 1'
#
loop_
_entity.id
_entity.type
_entity.pdbx_description
1 polymer ?
#
loop_
_entity_poly.entity_id
_entity_poly.type
_entity_poly.pdbx_seq_one_letter_code
_entity_poly.pdbx_strand_id
1 'polypeptide(L)' 'MIDRRITQGTRGEAGQRYHERMWTMIATCKKQNRSLFSFLQESIAAKLARQPAPSLLG' A
#
# COMPACT_ATOMS: atom_id res chain seq x y z
N MET A 1 -21.62 5.62 -9.77
CA MET A 1 -20.56 5.53 -8.73
C MET A 1 -20.72 4.19 -8.01
N ILE A 2 -19.95 3.18 -8.42
CA ILE A 2 -20.01 1.80 -7.87
C ILE A 2 -19.10 1.67 -6.62
N ASP A 3 -18.66 2.79 -6.02
CA ASP A 3 -17.68 2.75 -4.93
C ASP A 3 -18.33 2.45 -3.56
N ARG A 4 -19.57 2.90 -3.35
CA ARG A 4 -20.19 2.93 -2.01
C ARG A 4 -20.74 1.58 -1.51
N ARG A 5 -20.90 0.59 -2.39
CA ARG A 5 -21.57 -0.69 -2.07
C ARG A 5 -20.61 -1.88 -1.94
N ILE A 6 -19.36 -1.75 -2.40
CA ILE A 6 -18.38 -2.85 -2.44
C ILE A 6 -17.33 -2.73 -1.31
N THR A 7 -17.02 -1.53 -0.81
CA THR A 7 -15.94 -1.32 0.18
C THR A 7 -16.46 -1.12 1.61
N GLN A 8 -17.28 -2.04 2.14
CA GLN A 8 -17.65 -1.99 3.57
C GLN A 8 -16.41 -1.99 4.50
N GLY A 9 -15.29 -2.56 4.04
CA GLY A 9 -14.01 -2.58 4.75
C GLY A 9 -13.26 -1.23 4.86
N THR A 10 -13.68 -0.17 4.17
CA THR A 10 -13.04 1.17 4.24
C THR A 10 -13.85 2.19 5.04
N ARG A 11 -14.94 1.78 5.70
CA ARG A 11 -15.76 2.69 6.52
C ARG A 11 -15.12 3.09 7.84
N GLY A 12 -14.22 2.26 8.37
CA GLY A 12 -13.43 2.58 9.56
C GLY A 12 -12.14 3.31 9.21
N GLU A 13 -11.64 4.11 10.15
CA GLU A 13 -10.38 4.86 10.03
C GLU A 13 -9.20 3.96 9.61
N ALA A 14 -9.14 2.73 10.12
CA ALA A 14 -8.12 1.75 9.74
C ALA A 14 -8.19 1.39 8.24
N GLY A 15 -9.39 1.21 7.70
CA GLY A 15 -9.61 0.89 6.29
C GLY A 15 -9.32 2.08 5.37
N GLN A 16 -9.68 3.30 5.79
CA GLN A 16 -9.34 4.53 5.07
C GLN A 16 -7.83 4.73 5.00
N ARG A 17 -7.13 4.62 6.13
CA ARG A 17 -5.65 4.71 6.19
C ARG A 17 -4.96 3.65 5.35
N TYR A 18 -5.47 2.42 5.35
CA TYR A 18 -4.94 1.37 4.48
C TYR A 18 -5.10 1.74 3.01
N HIS A 19 -6.28 2.21 2.62
CA HIS A 19 -6.58 2.61 1.24
C HIS A 19 -5.70 3.76 0.77
N GLU A 20 -5.57 4.82 1.58
CA GLU A 20 -4.68 5.95 1.31
C GLU A 20 -3.23 5.49 1.08
N ARG A 21 -2.70 4.65 1.99
CA ARG A 21 -1.33 4.12 1.88
C ARG A 21 -1.12 3.29 0.61
N MET A 22 -2.09 2.44 0.26
CA MET A 22 -2.02 1.63 -0.96
C MET A 22 -2.02 2.52 -2.21
N TRP A 23 -2.87 3.55 -2.27
CA TRP A 23 -2.87 4.48 -3.39
C TRP A 23 -1.57 5.27 -3.50
N THR A 24 -1.03 5.76 -2.38
CA THR A 24 0.28 6.42 -2.37
C THR A 24 1.38 5.48 -2.89
N MET A 25 1.40 4.23 -2.43
CA MET A 25 2.37 3.23 -2.88
C MET A 25 2.27 2.98 -4.39
N ILE A 26 1.07 2.76 -4.91
CA ILE A 26 0.81 2.55 -6.33
C ILE A 26 1.30 3.74 -7.16
N ALA A 27 0.93 4.95 -6.75
CA ALA A 27 1.29 6.17 -7.46
C ALA A 27 2.81 6.39 -7.48
N THR A 28 3.48 6.17 -6.35
CA THR A 28 4.93 6.37 -6.24
C THR A 28 5.72 5.30 -6.97
N CYS A 29 5.38 4.01 -6.82
CA CYS A 29 6.05 2.93 -7.57
C CYS A 29 5.89 3.14 -9.09
N LYS A 30 4.70 3.56 -9.54
CA LYS A 30 4.48 3.91 -10.95
C LYS A 30 5.35 5.06 -11.42
N LYS A 31 5.49 6.14 -10.62
CA LYS A 31 6.36 7.28 -10.93
C LYS A 31 7.85 6.90 -11.00
N GLN A 32 8.28 5.96 -10.16
CA GLN A 32 9.67 5.48 -10.11
C GLN A 32 9.97 4.36 -11.12
N ASN A 33 9.00 3.95 -11.95
CA ASN A 33 9.11 2.76 -12.79
C ASN A 33 9.53 1.50 -12.00
N ARG A 34 9.09 1.40 -10.74
CA ARG A 34 9.37 0.29 -9.82
C ARG A 34 8.19 -0.67 -9.80
N SER A 35 8.47 -1.97 -9.74
CA SER A 35 7.46 -3.01 -9.53
C SER A 35 6.75 -2.80 -8.19
N LEU A 36 5.45 -2.52 -8.24
CA LEU A 36 4.58 -2.44 -7.07
C LEU A 36 4.57 -3.76 -6.28
N PHE A 37 4.44 -4.88 -7.00
CA PHE A 37 4.34 -6.20 -6.37
C PHE A 37 5.61 -6.56 -5.62
N SER A 38 6.78 -6.31 -6.21
CA SER A 38 8.08 -6.56 -5.57
C SER A 38 8.25 -5.70 -4.32
N PHE A 39 7.93 -4.41 -4.39
CA PHE A 39 7.99 -3.51 -3.22
C PHE A 39 7.06 -3.97 -2.09
N LEU A 40 5.84 -4.40 -2.43
CA LEU A 40 4.88 -4.88 -1.45
C LEU A 40 5.37 -6.18 -0.79
N GLN A 41 5.90 -7.12 -1.59
CA GLN A 41 6.48 -8.37 -1.09
C GLN A 41 7.65 -8.09 -0.13
N GLU A 42 8.59 -7.24 -0.52
CA GLU A 42 9.73 -6.83 0.33
C GLU A 42 9.25 -6.18 1.63
N SER A 43 8.24 -5.31 1.56
CA SER A 43 7.67 -4.64 2.73
C SER A 43 7.02 -5.61 3.72
N ILE A 44 6.27 -6.59 3.21
CA ILE A 44 5.65 -7.63 4.04
C ILE A 44 6.72 -8.53 4.64
N ALA A 45 7.69 -8.97 3.85
CA ALA A 45 8.80 -9.81 4.31
C ALA A 45 9.61 -9.11 5.42
N ALA A 46 9.99 -7.84 5.22
CA ALA A 46 10.70 -7.05 6.22
C ALA A 46 9.89 -6.92 7.52
N LYS A 47 8.58 -6.64 7.44
CA LYS A 47 7.71 -6.57 8.61
C LYS A 47 7.65 -7.89 9.37
N LEU A 48 7.52 -9.02 8.68
CA LEU A 48 7.50 -10.35 9.29
C LEU A 48 8.86 -10.68 9.93
N ALA A 49 9.95 -10.28 9.29
CA ALA A 49 11.32 -10.44 9.79
C ALA A 49 11.72 -9.43 10.88
N ARG A 50 10.82 -8.49 11.26
CA ARG A 50 11.12 -7.36 12.18
C ARG A 50 12.30 -6.50 11.72
N GLN A 51 12.47 -6.39 10.41
CA GLN A 51 13.47 -5.56 9.75
C GLN A 51 12.85 -4.24 9.29
N PRO A 52 13.65 -3.20 9.05
CA PRO A 52 13.16 -1.97 8.46
C PRO A 52 12.56 -2.23 7.07
N ALA A 53 11.38 -1.67 6.82
CA ALA A 53 10.73 -1.75 5.52
C ALA A 53 11.53 -0.95 4.46
N PRO A 54 11.51 -1.36 3.18
CA PRO A 54 12.14 -0.61 2.11
C PRO A 54 11.53 0.80 2.01
N SER A 55 12.36 1.80 1.68
CA SER A 55 11.90 3.17 1.46
C SER A 55 11.01 3.24 0.22
N LEU A 56 9.90 3.95 0.33
CA LEU A 56 8.99 4.23 -0.79
C LEU A 56 9.51 5.38 -1.67
N LEU A 57 10.27 6.34 -1.12
CA LEU A 57 10.64 7.56 -1.83
C LEU A 57 11.94 7.45 -2.64
N GLY A 58 12.69 6.36 -2.47
CA GLY A 58 14.03 6.24 -3.04
C GLY A 58 15.05 7.11 -2.33
#